data_AF-A0A9E0TVY3-F1
#
_entry.id   AF-A0A9E0TVY3-F1
#
_cell.length_a   1.000
_cell.length_b   1.000
_cell.length_c   1.000
_cell.angle_alpha   90.00
_cell.angle_beta   90.00
_cell.angle_gamma   90.00
#
_symmetry.space_group_name_H-M   'P 1'
#
loop_
_entity.id
_entity.type
_entity.pdbx_description
1 polymer ?
#
loop_
_entity_poly.entity_id
_entity_poly.type
_entity_poly.pdbx_seq_one_letter_code
_entity_poly.pdbx_strand_id
1 'polypeptide(L)'
;MRSVILLTITAMLGFAAPVLAADTEKETIHKRVDAFVDALNKENPQALSSLLTDTVTCINPLTGKVVHGKTDVVKFFEMEFPQLKGKKLLFIETSMAFPSVGKAIVDGASELTEKDVILKRQARRLELVKLNDTWYINAIKEVDVQLPPNMYSHLKELSWLVGDWRDRDEHVQITYSTKWDRFRNFLLQHYKIDTYGVEVMEGQQIIGWDPLENTIRSWVYDSDGGYGTGTWSQKDGSWFVKLHFVLSTGQKCSATNIYTKRDDKSYIYSSVDREVNGKKLPNIQPVTVVKEG
;
A
#
# COMPACT_ATOMS: atom_id res chain seq x y z
N MET A 1 -46.36 -40.82 25.48
CA MET A 1 -45.56 -39.68 26.00
C MET A 1 -45.37 -38.71 24.84
N ARG A 2 -46.24 -37.73 24.61
CA ARG A 2 -46.33 -36.42 25.28
C ARG A 2 -44.96 -35.75 25.47
N SER A 3 -44.62 -34.85 24.57
CA SER A 3 -44.10 -33.51 24.90
C SER A 3 -44.19 -32.59 23.67
N VAL A 4 -45.17 -31.68 23.73
CA VAL A 4 -45.29 -30.50 22.88
C VAL A 4 -44.45 -29.42 23.55
N ILE A 5 -43.35 -28.99 22.92
CA ILE A 5 -42.63 -27.79 23.34
C ILE A 5 -43.26 -26.60 22.62
N LEU A 6 -44.07 -25.88 23.36
CA LEU A 6 -44.60 -24.57 23.03
C LEU A 6 -43.44 -23.57 23.10
N LEU A 7 -42.84 -23.22 21.95
CA LEU A 7 -41.85 -22.15 21.88
C LEU A 7 -42.61 -20.81 21.81
N THR A 8 -42.79 -20.16 22.96
CA THR A 8 -43.21 -18.76 23.04
C THR A 8 -42.14 -17.88 22.42
N ILE A 9 -42.41 -17.34 21.23
CA ILE A 9 -41.64 -16.26 20.61
C ILE A 9 -41.95 -14.99 21.39
N THR A 10 -41.12 -14.68 22.37
CA THR A 10 -41.08 -13.34 22.99
C THR A 10 -40.31 -12.45 22.02
N ALA A 11 -41.02 -11.54 21.35
CA ALA A 11 -40.42 -10.55 20.48
C ALA A 11 -39.48 -9.63 21.26
N MET A 12 -38.16 -9.78 21.05
CA MET A 12 -37.18 -8.75 21.37
C MET A 12 -37.31 -7.62 20.33
N LEU A 13 -38.29 -6.74 20.51
CA LEU A 13 -38.30 -5.42 19.90
C LEU A 13 -37.61 -4.46 20.88
N GLY A 14 -36.40 -3.99 20.57
CA GLY A 14 -35.85 -2.88 21.38
C GLY A 14 -34.41 -2.42 21.22
N PHE A 15 -33.49 -3.13 20.55
CA PHE A 15 -32.07 -2.71 20.53
C PHE A 15 -31.42 -2.52 19.16
N ALA A 16 -32.13 -2.75 18.04
CA ALA A 16 -31.57 -2.59 16.71
C ALA A 16 -31.57 -1.14 16.17
N ALA A 17 -32.40 -0.25 16.72
CA ALA A 17 -32.60 1.09 16.17
C ALA A 17 -31.39 2.05 16.31
N PRO A 18 -30.66 2.11 17.45
CA PRO A 18 -29.56 3.06 17.62
C PRO A 18 -28.34 2.72 16.75
N VAL A 19 -28.05 1.41 16.59
CA VAL A 19 -26.93 0.92 15.78
C VAL A 19 -27.19 1.16 14.30
N LEU A 20 -28.40 0.84 13.83
CA LEU A 20 -28.79 1.07 12.44
C LEU A 20 -28.78 2.56 12.07
N ALA A 21 -29.25 3.44 12.97
CA ALA A 21 -29.19 4.88 12.78
C ALA A 21 -27.74 5.39 12.68
N ALA A 22 -26.85 4.94 13.57
CA ALA A 22 -25.44 5.33 13.53
C ALA A 22 -24.74 4.86 12.25
N ASP A 23 -25.03 3.65 11.76
CA ASP A 23 -24.47 3.15 10.50
C ASP A 23 -24.97 3.94 9.28
N THR A 24 -26.25 4.32 9.25
CA THR A 24 -26.78 5.20 8.19
C THR A 24 -26.20 6.62 8.24
N GLU A 25 -25.90 7.17 9.42
CA GLU A 25 -25.24 8.47 9.53
C GLU A 25 -23.80 8.40 9.03
N LYS A 26 -23.05 7.33 9.36
CA LYS A 26 -21.70 7.11 8.82
C LYS A 26 -21.69 7.06 7.31
N GLU A 27 -22.56 6.26 6.68
CA GLU A 27 -22.65 6.19 5.22
C GLU A 27 -22.95 7.55 4.59
N THR A 28 -23.81 8.36 5.22
CA THR A 28 -24.13 9.71 4.74
C THR A 28 -22.91 10.63 4.83
N ILE A 29 -22.14 10.56 5.92
CA ILE A 29 -20.92 11.33 6.10
C ILE A 29 -19.83 10.88 5.12
N HIS A 30 -19.64 9.58 4.91
CA HIS A 30 -18.70 9.06 3.92
C HIS A 30 -18.99 9.63 2.53
N LYS A 31 -20.26 9.57 2.08
CA LYS A 31 -20.68 10.16 0.80
C LYS A 31 -20.40 11.66 0.75
N ARG A 32 -20.53 12.37 1.87
CA ARG A 32 -20.24 13.80 1.95
C ARG A 32 -18.74 14.09 1.82
N VAL A 33 -17.89 13.27 2.46
CA VAL A 33 -16.43 13.36 2.35
C VAL A 33 -15.95 12.99 0.94
N ASP A 34 -16.52 11.96 0.33
CA ASP A 34 -16.24 11.58 -1.07
C ASP A 34 -16.59 12.74 -2.02
N ALA A 35 -17.76 13.36 -1.85
CA ALA A 35 -18.16 14.51 -2.64
C ALA A 35 -17.20 15.70 -2.49
N PHE A 36 -16.60 15.89 -1.31
CA PHE A 36 -15.59 16.92 -1.07
C PHE A 36 -14.30 16.62 -1.84
N VAL A 37 -13.80 15.38 -1.77
CA VAL A 37 -12.62 14.95 -2.54
C VAL A 37 -12.88 15.05 -4.05
N ASP A 38 -14.08 14.67 -4.49
CA ASP A 38 -14.52 14.78 -5.88
C ASP A 38 -14.57 16.23 -6.36
N ALA A 39 -15.08 17.16 -5.56
CA ALA A 39 -15.11 18.57 -5.90
C ALA A 39 -13.70 19.13 -6.10
N LEU A 40 -12.73 18.73 -5.27
CA LEU A 40 -11.33 19.10 -5.42
C LEU A 40 -10.71 18.48 -6.68
N ASN A 41 -10.89 17.17 -6.89
CA ASN A 41 -10.38 16.47 -8.08
C ASN A 41 -10.95 17.01 -9.40
N LYS A 42 -12.21 17.47 -9.39
CA LYS A 42 -12.89 18.05 -10.55
C LYS A 42 -12.63 19.56 -10.68
N GLU A 43 -11.79 20.15 -9.83
CA GLU A 43 -11.50 21.59 -9.81
C GLU A 43 -12.80 22.43 -9.79
N ASN A 44 -13.81 21.98 -9.02
CA ASN A 44 -15.17 22.52 -9.07
C ASN A 44 -15.51 23.32 -7.79
N PRO A 45 -15.37 24.66 -7.82
CA PRO A 45 -15.56 25.49 -6.64
C PRO A 45 -17.02 25.61 -6.21
N GLN A 46 -17.98 25.48 -7.14
CA GLN A 46 -19.40 25.50 -6.81
C GLN A 46 -19.81 24.24 -6.04
N ALA A 47 -19.34 23.07 -6.49
CA ALA A 47 -19.54 21.82 -5.79
C ALA A 47 -18.90 21.87 -4.40
N LEU A 48 -17.66 22.37 -4.29
CA LEU A 48 -16.97 22.57 -3.02
C LEU A 48 -17.78 23.46 -2.07
N SER A 49 -18.21 24.63 -2.54
CA SER A 49 -19.00 25.60 -1.79
C SER A 49 -20.28 25.00 -1.19
N SER A 50 -20.95 24.10 -1.92
CA SER A 50 -22.19 23.43 -1.48
C SER A 50 -22.02 22.47 -0.30
N LEU A 51 -20.77 22.05 -0.01
CA LEU A 51 -20.45 21.08 1.04
C LEU A 51 -20.04 21.74 2.36
N LEU A 52 -19.81 23.06 2.35
CA LEU A 52 -19.29 23.81 3.49
C LEU A 52 -20.40 24.58 4.22
N THR A 53 -20.20 24.80 5.51
CA THR A 53 -20.97 25.82 6.25
C THR A 53 -20.53 27.23 5.84
N ASP A 54 -21.37 28.24 6.09
CA ASP A 54 -20.99 29.64 5.83
C ASP A 54 -19.83 30.11 6.73
N THR A 55 -19.71 29.52 7.92
CA THR A 55 -18.70 29.82 8.95
C THR A 55 -17.51 28.86 8.94
N VAL A 56 -17.35 28.07 7.87
CA VAL A 56 -16.28 27.08 7.78
C VAL A 56 -14.90 27.70 8.03
N THR A 57 -14.04 26.95 8.71
CA THR A 57 -12.63 27.35 8.90
C THR A 57 -11.69 26.35 8.25
N CYS A 58 -10.57 26.84 7.73
CA CYS A 58 -9.52 25.99 7.17
C CYS A 58 -8.16 26.44 7.71
N ILE A 59 -7.33 25.53 8.19
CA ILE A 59 -5.93 25.84 8.53
C ILE A 59 -5.10 25.71 7.25
N ASN A 60 -4.39 26.78 6.88
CA ASN A 60 -3.41 26.73 5.80
C ASN A 60 -2.18 25.93 6.28
N PRO A 61 -1.86 24.78 5.66
CA PRO A 61 -0.81 23.89 6.15
C PRO A 61 0.61 24.49 6.03
N LEU A 62 0.83 25.45 5.12
CA LEU A 62 2.13 26.10 4.92
C LEU A 62 2.40 27.21 5.94
N THR A 63 1.37 27.97 6.30
CA THR A 63 1.52 29.18 7.14
C THR A 63 1.02 29.00 8.57
N GLY A 64 0.23 27.95 8.83
CA GLY A 64 -0.48 27.72 10.09
C GLY A 64 -1.63 28.70 10.36
N LYS A 65 -1.91 29.64 9.44
CA LYS A 65 -2.97 30.63 9.60
C LYS A 65 -4.34 30.02 9.32
N VAL A 66 -5.36 30.53 10.00
CA VAL A 66 -6.76 30.14 9.79
C VAL A 66 -7.39 31.02 8.72
N VAL A 67 -8.01 30.38 7.73
CA VAL A 67 -8.90 30.99 6.74
C VAL A 67 -10.33 30.83 7.24
N HIS A 68 -11.10 31.91 7.20
CA HIS A 68 -12.44 31.98 7.79
C HIS A 68 -13.51 32.25 6.73
N GLY A 69 -14.59 31.49 6.80
CA GLY A 69 -15.78 31.69 5.98
C GLY A 69 -15.70 30.99 4.63
N LYS A 70 -16.88 30.58 4.14
CA LYS A 70 -17.03 29.77 2.92
C LYS A 70 -16.34 30.38 1.70
N THR A 71 -16.56 31.67 1.45
CA THR A 71 -15.99 32.37 0.29
C THR A 71 -14.48 32.30 0.26
N ASP A 72 -13.82 32.56 1.39
CA ASP A 72 -12.36 32.62 1.45
C ASP A 72 -11.75 31.22 1.48
N VAL A 73 -12.42 30.25 2.10
CA VAL A 73 -12.01 28.83 2.05
C VAL A 73 -12.13 28.27 0.63
N VAL A 74 -13.19 28.58 -0.12
CA VAL A 74 -13.31 28.16 -1.53
C VAL A 74 -12.20 28.78 -2.38
N LYS A 75 -11.94 30.09 -2.24
CA LYS A 75 -10.82 30.76 -2.93
C LYS A 75 -9.46 30.15 -2.58
N PHE A 76 -9.26 29.78 -1.31
CA PHE A 76 -8.04 29.10 -0.87
C PHE A 76 -7.82 27.79 -1.64
N PHE A 77 -8.85 26.95 -1.80
CA PHE A 77 -8.74 25.73 -2.61
C PHE A 77 -8.64 26.00 -4.11
N GLU A 78 -9.30 27.03 -4.64
CA GLU A 78 -9.18 27.42 -6.06
C GLU A 78 -7.72 27.76 -6.43
N MET A 79 -6.97 28.38 -5.52
CA MET A 79 -5.54 28.65 -5.72
C MET A 79 -4.69 27.37 -5.80
N GLU A 80 -5.16 26.26 -5.23
CA GLU A 80 -4.48 24.96 -5.25
C GLU A 80 -4.87 24.11 -6.48
N PHE A 81 -6.00 24.39 -7.15
CA PHE A 81 -6.46 23.61 -8.32
C PHE A 81 -5.42 23.44 -9.44
N PRO A 82 -4.62 24.45 -9.81
CA PRO A 82 -3.55 24.25 -10.79
C PRO A 82 -2.54 23.16 -10.41
N GLN A 83 -2.34 22.92 -9.10
CA GLN A 83 -1.45 21.86 -8.61
C GLN A 83 -2.07 20.47 -8.75
N LEU A 84 -3.40 20.35 -8.89
CA LEU A 84 -4.12 19.08 -9.02
C LEU A 84 -4.16 18.56 -10.48
N LYS A 85 -3.86 19.41 -11.47
CA LYS A 85 -3.87 19.02 -12.89
C LYS A 85 -3.01 17.79 -13.17
N GLY A 86 -3.61 16.79 -13.80
CA GLY A 86 -2.97 15.51 -14.16
C GLY A 86 -2.72 14.57 -12.98
N LYS A 87 -3.15 14.95 -11.78
CA LYS A 87 -2.97 14.20 -10.53
C LYS A 87 -4.32 13.76 -9.97
N LYS A 88 -4.28 12.83 -9.02
CA LYS A 88 -5.46 12.34 -8.31
C LYS A 88 -5.27 12.54 -6.81
N LEU A 89 -6.20 13.26 -6.19
CA LEU A 89 -6.32 13.36 -4.75
C LEU A 89 -7.15 12.18 -4.23
N LEU A 90 -6.62 11.48 -3.24
CA LEU A 90 -7.31 10.45 -2.48
C LEU A 90 -7.42 10.90 -1.03
N PHE A 91 -8.52 10.57 -0.36
CA PHE A 91 -8.63 10.65 1.09
C PHE A 91 -8.79 9.25 1.66
N ILE A 92 -7.84 8.86 2.50
CA ILE A 92 -7.83 7.58 3.20
C ILE A 92 -8.34 7.87 4.61
N GLU A 93 -9.62 7.61 4.82
CA GLU A 93 -10.21 7.71 6.15
C GLU A 93 -9.58 6.68 7.09
N THR A 94 -9.22 7.11 8.30
CA THR A 94 -8.68 6.26 9.36
C THR A 94 -9.65 6.09 10.52
N SER A 95 -10.50 7.09 10.78
CA SER A 95 -11.55 6.97 11.80
C SER A 95 -12.66 8.00 11.62
N MET A 96 -13.84 7.66 12.16
CA MET A 96 -14.98 8.56 12.29
C MET A 96 -15.55 8.49 13.70
N ALA A 97 -15.78 9.65 14.33
CA ALA A 97 -16.33 9.76 15.67
C ALA A 97 -17.47 10.79 15.73
N PHE A 98 -18.42 10.57 16.64
CA PHE A 98 -19.58 11.45 16.88
C PHE A 98 -19.48 12.07 18.28
N PRO A 99 -18.77 13.19 18.47
CA PRO A 99 -18.56 13.78 19.79
C PRO A 99 -19.84 14.31 20.44
N SER A 100 -20.86 14.64 19.64
CA SER A 100 -22.21 14.97 20.10
C SER A 100 -23.20 14.77 18.97
N VAL A 101 -24.50 14.77 19.28
CA VAL A 101 -25.57 14.76 18.24
C VAL A 101 -25.33 15.89 17.24
N GLY A 102 -25.42 15.56 15.95
CA GLY A 102 -25.22 16.52 14.86
C GLY A 102 -23.79 17.02 14.69
N LYS A 103 -22.79 16.38 15.31
CA LYS A 103 -21.36 16.63 15.06
C LYS A 103 -20.64 15.34 14.73
N ALA A 104 -19.72 15.41 13.78
CA ALA A 104 -18.84 14.31 13.42
C ALA A 104 -17.41 14.81 13.20
N ILE A 105 -16.45 13.95 13.50
CA ILE A 105 -15.03 14.17 13.22
C ILE A 105 -14.59 13.00 12.36
N VAL A 106 -14.02 13.31 11.20
CA VAL A 106 -13.42 12.33 10.29
C VAL A 106 -11.93 12.63 10.22
N ASP A 107 -11.11 11.68 10.65
CA ASP A 107 -9.65 11.73 10.56
C ASP A 107 -9.17 10.83 9.42
N GLY A 108 -8.11 11.26 8.76
CA GLY A 108 -7.50 10.49 7.69
C GLY A 108 -6.23 11.11 7.13
N ALA A 109 -5.82 10.60 5.98
CA ALA A 109 -4.71 11.13 5.21
C ALA A 109 -5.14 11.47 3.79
N SER A 110 -4.74 12.64 3.30
CA SER A 110 -4.90 13.02 1.91
C SER A 110 -3.62 12.70 1.16
N GLU A 111 -3.72 11.96 0.05
CA GLU A 111 -2.60 11.58 -0.80
C GLU A 111 -2.83 12.13 -2.21
N LEU A 112 -1.89 12.95 -2.70
CA LEU A 112 -1.87 13.42 -4.08
C LEU A 112 -0.98 12.49 -4.89
N THR A 113 -1.53 11.88 -5.93
CA THR A 113 -0.85 10.84 -6.71
C THR A 113 -0.76 11.19 -8.19
N GLU A 114 0.32 10.77 -8.84
CA GLU A 114 0.48 10.80 -10.30
C GLU A 114 1.01 9.45 -10.76
N LYS A 115 0.29 8.75 -11.65
CA LYS A 115 0.66 7.41 -12.14
C LYS A 115 1.08 6.45 -11.01
N ASP A 116 0.29 6.42 -9.94
CA ASP A 116 0.50 5.62 -8.72
C ASP A 116 1.74 5.96 -7.88
N VAL A 117 2.36 7.12 -8.11
CA VAL A 117 3.40 7.68 -7.23
C VAL A 117 2.77 8.71 -6.30
N ILE A 118 2.98 8.58 -5.00
CA ILE A 118 2.53 9.57 -4.00
C ILE A 118 3.48 10.78 -4.06
N LEU A 119 2.95 11.93 -4.46
CA LEU A 119 3.68 13.20 -4.61
C LEU A 119 3.57 14.11 -3.39
N LYS A 120 2.45 14.04 -2.67
CA LYS A 120 2.23 14.74 -1.40
C LYS A 120 1.35 13.91 -0.48
N ARG A 121 1.60 13.96 0.81
CA ARG A 121 0.73 13.39 1.84
C ARG A 121 0.51 14.38 2.98
N GLN A 122 -0.73 14.48 3.42
CA GLN A 122 -1.13 15.39 4.49
C GLN A 122 -2.06 14.65 5.45
N ALA A 123 -1.81 14.75 6.76
CA ALA A 123 -2.80 14.34 7.74
C ALA A 123 -3.94 15.37 7.68
N ARG A 124 -5.20 14.88 7.62
CA ARG A 124 -6.37 15.75 7.48
C ARG A 124 -7.45 15.34 8.47
N ARG A 125 -8.01 16.35 9.14
CA ARG A 125 -9.22 16.25 9.97
C ARG A 125 -10.33 17.10 9.35
N LEU A 126 -11.49 16.49 9.17
CA LEU A 126 -12.73 17.16 8.80
C LEU A 126 -13.67 17.15 10.00
N GLU A 127 -14.11 18.33 10.43
CA GLU A 127 -15.16 18.46 11.44
C GLU A 127 -16.46 18.83 10.73
N LEU A 128 -17.48 18.00 10.89
CA LEU A 128 -18.77 18.17 10.25
C LEU A 128 -19.86 18.50 11.26
N VAL A 129 -20.84 19.29 10.83
CA VAL A 129 -22.05 19.62 11.59
C VAL A 129 -23.29 19.33 10.75
N LYS A 130 -24.37 18.88 11.40
CA LYS A 130 -25.66 18.63 10.76
C LYS A 130 -26.56 19.86 10.90
N LEU A 131 -27.00 20.43 9.78
CA LEU A 131 -27.92 21.57 9.70
C LEU A 131 -29.12 21.17 8.84
N ASN A 132 -30.34 21.28 9.36
CA ASN A 132 -31.58 20.90 8.65
C ASN A 132 -31.46 19.52 7.98
N ASP A 133 -31.10 18.52 8.78
CA ASP A 133 -30.85 17.12 8.37
C ASP A 133 -29.74 16.87 7.35
N THR A 134 -28.94 17.89 7.05
CA THR A 134 -27.87 17.81 6.07
C THR A 134 -26.51 18.05 6.72
N TRP A 135 -25.55 17.14 6.49
CA TRP A 135 -24.18 17.29 7.01
C TRP A 135 -23.40 18.30 6.18
N TYR A 136 -22.61 19.16 6.82
CA TYR A 136 -21.72 20.13 6.19
C TYR A 136 -20.35 20.11 6.87
N ILE A 137 -19.29 20.37 6.11
CA ILE A 137 -17.94 20.54 6.66
C ILE A 137 -17.84 21.95 7.26
N ASN A 138 -17.46 22.01 8.53
CA ASN A 138 -17.33 23.25 9.29
C ASN A 138 -15.88 23.57 9.71
N ALA A 139 -15.01 22.56 9.74
CA ALA A 139 -13.58 22.81 9.86
C ALA A 139 -12.75 21.82 9.04
N ILE A 140 -11.69 22.33 8.42
CA ILE A 140 -10.68 21.55 7.69
C ILE A 140 -9.33 21.85 8.34
N LYS A 141 -8.67 20.83 8.84
CA LYS A 141 -7.33 20.94 9.42
C LYS A 141 -6.40 20.03 8.64
N GLU A 142 -5.30 20.59 8.17
CA GLU A 142 -4.28 19.86 7.42
C GLU A 142 -2.91 20.10 8.02
N VAL A 143 -2.11 19.04 8.06
CA VAL A 143 -0.71 19.08 8.45
C VAL A 143 0.08 18.34 7.39
N ASP A 144 1.08 19.00 6.82
CA ASP A 144 2.01 18.35 5.89
C ASP A 144 2.77 17.25 6.62
N VAL A 145 2.78 16.06 6.03
CA VAL A 145 3.55 14.93 6.52
C VAL A 145 4.70 14.75 5.55
N GLN A 146 5.94 14.69 6.05
CA GLN A 146 7.09 14.39 5.20
C GLN A 146 6.85 13.04 4.52
N LEU A 147 6.90 13.06 3.19
CA LEU A 147 6.91 11.82 2.44
C LEU A 147 8.19 11.06 2.74
N PRO A 148 8.13 9.73 2.86
CA PRO A 148 9.35 8.94 2.88
C PRO A 148 10.16 9.23 1.61
N PRO A 149 11.50 9.18 1.70
CA PRO A 149 12.36 9.35 0.53
C PRO A 149 11.89 8.45 -0.61
N ASN A 150 11.92 8.96 -1.85
CA ASN A 150 11.53 8.19 -3.02
C ASN A 150 12.74 7.39 -3.54
N MET A 151 12.84 6.12 -3.15
CA MET A 151 13.88 5.21 -3.65
C MET A 151 13.44 4.46 -4.92
N TYR A 152 12.20 4.64 -5.38
CA TYR A 152 11.66 3.95 -6.56
C TYR A 152 12.50 4.20 -7.82
N SER A 153 13.06 5.40 -8.00
CA SER A 153 13.90 5.71 -9.17
C SER A 153 15.10 4.77 -9.31
N HIS A 154 15.66 4.29 -8.19
CA HIS A 154 16.77 3.35 -8.14
C HIS A 154 16.32 1.90 -8.41
N LEU A 155 15.05 1.58 -8.19
CA LEU A 155 14.50 0.22 -8.28
C LEU A 155 13.59 0.01 -9.48
N LYS A 156 13.22 1.07 -10.21
CA LYS A 156 12.22 1.03 -11.30
C LYS A 156 12.53 -0.01 -12.38
N GLU A 157 13.81 -0.29 -12.63
CA GLU A 157 14.24 -1.28 -13.61
C GLU A 157 13.99 -2.73 -13.16
N LEU A 158 13.68 -2.95 -11.88
CA LEU A 158 13.24 -4.22 -11.33
C LEU A 158 11.71 -4.35 -11.27
N SER A 159 10.95 -3.34 -11.73
CA SER A 159 9.47 -3.38 -11.69
C SER A 159 8.88 -4.59 -12.42
N TRP A 160 9.60 -5.16 -13.38
CA TRP A 160 9.15 -6.35 -14.09
C TRP A 160 9.14 -7.60 -13.21
N LEU A 161 9.78 -7.61 -12.04
CA LEU A 161 9.66 -8.69 -11.05
C LEU A 161 8.31 -8.66 -10.31
N VAL A 162 7.57 -7.55 -10.36
CA VAL A 162 6.28 -7.41 -9.66
C VAL A 162 5.20 -8.28 -10.30
N GLY A 163 4.48 -9.01 -9.45
CA GLY A 163 3.47 -9.99 -9.81
C GLY A 163 3.77 -11.36 -9.21
N ASP A 164 2.92 -12.31 -9.57
CA ASP A 164 3.07 -13.71 -9.19
C ASP A 164 3.79 -14.47 -10.30
N TRP A 165 4.70 -15.36 -9.93
CA TRP A 165 5.58 -16.08 -10.85
C TRP A 165 5.72 -17.53 -10.42
N ARG A 166 6.01 -18.38 -11.39
CA ARG A 166 6.22 -19.81 -11.18
C ARG A 166 7.37 -20.35 -12.01
N ASP A 167 8.23 -21.11 -11.35
CA ASP A 167 9.16 -22.06 -11.95
C ASP A 167 8.65 -23.48 -11.63
N ARG A 168 8.71 -24.38 -12.61
CA ARG A 168 8.18 -25.74 -12.45
C ARG A 168 8.97 -26.72 -13.31
N ASP A 169 9.43 -27.79 -12.66
CA ASP A 169 9.87 -29.02 -13.33
C ASP A 169 8.92 -30.19 -13.01
N GLU A 170 9.34 -31.42 -13.29
CA GLU A 170 8.51 -32.63 -13.08
C GLU A 170 8.10 -32.85 -11.61
N HIS A 171 8.91 -32.43 -10.65
CA HIS A 171 8.76 -32.78 -9.23
C HIS A 171 8.87 -31.60 -8.27
N VAL A 172 9.44 -30.49 -8.71
CA VAL A 172 9.68 -29.28 -7.94
C VAL A 172 8.93 -28.12 -8.57
N GLN A 173 8.24 -27.37 -7.73
CA GLN A 173 7.62 -26.11 -8.09
C GLN A 173 8.12 -25.03 -7.15
N ILE A 174 8.47 -23.88 -7.72
CA ILE A 174 8.76 -22.68 -6.94
C ILE A 174 7.81 -21.58 -7.38
N THR A 175 7.06 -21.01 -6.43
CA THR A 175 6.21 -19.84 -6.69
C THR A 175 6.80 -18.62 -6.01
N TYR A 176 6.70 -17.47 -6.66
CA TYR A 176 7.11 -16.18 -6.12
C TYR A 176 5.93 -15.21 -6.18
N SER A 177 5.67 -14.47 -5.12
CA SER A 177 4.75 -13.33 -5.12
C SER A 177 5.52 -12.07 -4.77
N THR A 178 5.62 -11.14 -5.71
CA THR A 178 6.41 -9.91 -5.54
C THR A 178 5.51 -8.69 -5.64
N LYS A 179 5.59 -7.82 -4.63
CA LYS A 179 4.88 -6.55 -4.60
C LYS A 179 5.79 -5.42 -4.16
N TRP A 180 5.41 -4.20 -4.51
CA TRP A 180 5.99 -3.03 -3.85
C TRP A 180 5.54 -2.97 -2.39
N ASP A 181 6.40 -2.46 -1.51
CA ASP A 181 5.93 -1.92 -0.24
C ASP A 181 5.02 -0.70 -0.49
N ARG A 182 4.40 -0.20 0.59
CA ARG A 182 3.46 0.94 0.49
C ARG A 182 4.06 2.15 -0.22
N PHE A 183 5.35 2.41 -0.04
CA PHE A 183 6.00 3.62 -0.54
C PHE A 183 6.88 3.38 -1.78
N ARG A 184 6.88 2.17 -2.34
CA ARG A 184 7.72 1.73 -3.47
C ARG A 184 9.22 1.95 -3.23
N ASN A 185 9.64 1.88 -1.97
CA ASN A 185 11.03 1.90 -1.56
C ASN A 185 11.65 0.51 -1.49
N PHE A 186 10.81 -0.53 -1.45
CA PHE A 186 11.24 -1.91 -1.44
C PHE A 186 10.36 -2.78 -2.34
N LEU A 187 10.96 -3.76 -2.99
CA LEU A 187 10.24 -4.94 -3.49
C LEU A 187 10.22 -5.99 -2.39
N LEU A 188 9.01 -6.43 -2.04
CA LEU A 188 8.75 -7.49 -1.07
C LEU A 188 8.36 -8.73 -1.85
N GLN A 189 9.22 -9.74 -1.82
CA GLN A 189 9.00 -11.03 -2.46
C GLN A 189 8.80 -12.11 -1.39
N HIS A 190 7.78 -12.92 -1.56
CA HIS A 190 7.59 -14.17 -0.84
C HIS A 190 7.77 -15.32 -1.83
N TYR A 191 8.41 -16.40 -1.43
CA TYR A 191 8.58 -17.57 -2.26
C TYR A 191 8.24 -18.85 -1.49
N LYS A 192 7.82 -19.87 -2.22
CA LYS A 192 7.48 -21.20 -1.71
C LYS A 192 8.08 -22.26 -2.61
N ILE A 193 8.54 -23.35 -2.02
CA ILE A 193 9.06 -24.51 -2.73
C ILE A 193 8.22 -25.72 -2.37
N ASP A 194 7.60 -26.31 -3.38
CA ASP A 194 6.89 -27.58 -3.28
C ASP A 194 7.73 -28.68 -3.93
N THR A 195 7.86 -29.83 -3.28
CA THR A 195 8.49 -31.02 -3.85
C THR A 195 7.53 -32.20 -3.73
N TYR A 196 7.20 -32.83 -4.85
CA TYR A 196 6.13 -33.84 -4.96
C TYR A 196 4.78 -33.37 -4.36
N GLY A 197 4.48 -32.07 -4.48
CA GLY A 197 3.25 -31.47 -3.94
C GLY A 197 3.23 -31.23 -2.43
N VAL A 198 4.35 -31.46 -1.75
CA VAL A 198 4.55 -31.11 -0.33
C VAL A 198 5.32 -29.80 -0.26
N GLU A 199 4.76 -28.79 0.42
CA GLU A 199 5.48 -27.55 0.73
C GLU A 199 6.65 -27.90 1.66
N VAL A 200 7.87 -27.75 1.16
CA VAL A 200 9.10 -28.13 1.89
C VAL A 200 9.84 -26.94 2.44
N MET A 201 9.63 -25.74 1.89
CA MET A 201 10.26 -24.51 2.36
C MET A 201 9.50 -23.29 1.85
N GLU A 202 9.48 -22.23 2.65
CA GLU A 202 9.10 -20.90 2.19
C GLU A 202 10.11 -19.85 2.65
N GLY A 203 10.03 -18.65 2.10
CA GLY A 203 10.90 -17.57 2.54
C GLY A 203 10.55 -16.22 1.97
N GLN A 204 11.23 -15.20 2.48
CA GLN A 204 11.00 -13.82 2.11
C GLN A 204 12.29 -13.17 1.62
N GLN A 205 12.15 -12.31 0.63
CA GLN A 205 13.21 -11.46 0.13
C GLN A 205 12.73 -10.01 0.08
N ILE A 206 13.55 -9.12 0.64
CA ILE A 206 13.36 -7.67 0.56
C ILE A 206 14.45 -7.12 -0.36
N ILE A 207 14.10 -6.35 -1.37
CA ILE A 207 15.06 -5.71 -2.29
C ILE A 207 14.89 -4.19 -2.16
N GLY A 208 15.99 -3.48 -1.91
CA GLY A 208 15.99 -2.04 -1.68
C GLY A 208 17.26 -1.35 -2.18
N TRP A 209 17.23 -0.02 -2.20
CA TRP A 209 18.42 0.79 -2.46
C TRP A 209 19.23 0.98 -1.18
N ASP A 210 20.53 0.71 -1.26
CA ASP A 210 21.52 0.99 -0.23
C ASP A 210 22.23 2.32 -0.56
N PRO A 211 21.87 3.43 0.10
CA PRO A 211 22.45 4.74 -0.20
C PRO A 211 23.89 4.88 0.32
N LEU A 212 24.37 4.01 1.21
CA LEU A 212 25.74 4.05 1.69
C LEU A 212 26.69 3.54 0.60
N GLU A 213 26.31 2.42 -0.03
CA GLU A 213 27.11 1.75 -1.05
C GLU A 213 26.69 2.13 -2.49
N ASN A 214 25.68 2.98 -2.64
CA ASN A 214 25.08 3.37 -3.93
C ASN A 214 24.77 2.15 -4.82
N THR A 215 24.12 1.15 -4.25
CA THR A 215 23.80 -0.10 -4.94
C THR A 215 22.45 -0.66 -4.51
N ILE A 216 21.90 -1.57 -5.31
CA ILE A 216 20.71 -2.32 -4.88
C ILE A 216 21.19 -3.50 -4.01
N ARG A 217 20.56 -3.64 -2.85
CA ARG A 217 20.81 -4.74 -1.90
C ARG A 217 19.53 -5.52 -1.68
N SER A 218 19.67 -6.82 -1.43
CA SER A 218 18.57 -7.65 -0.95
C SER A 218 18.91 -8.35 0.36
N TRP A 219 17.88 -8.70 1.12
CA TRP A 219 17.94 -9.52 2.31
C TRP A 219 16.98 -10.68 2.13
N VAL A 220 17.43 -11.89 2.45
CA VAL A 220 16.68 -13.13 2.24
C VAL A 220 16.59 -13.88 3.55
N TYR A 221 15.43 -14.45 3.82
CA TYR A 221 15.15 -15.30 4.97
C TYR A 221 14.36 -16.52 4.50
N ASP A 222 14.52 -17.66 5.17
CA ASP A 222 13.74 -18.87 4.91
C ASP A 222 13.09 -19.43 6.19
N SER A 223 12.14 -20.34 6.01
CA SER A 223 11.37 -20.98 7.09
C SER A 223 12.20 -21.91 7.96
N ASP A 224 13.38 -22.34 7.50
CA ASP A 224 14.29 -23.18 8.27
C ASP A 224 15.14 -22.35 9.24
N GLY A 225 15.07 -21.01 9.17
CA GLY A 225 15.83 -20.08 10.01
C GLY A 225 17.13 -19.58 9.36
N GLY A 226 17.30 -19.82 8.06
CA GLY A 226 18.40 -19.28 7.27
C GLY A 226 18.20 -17.80 6.94
N TYR A 227 19.30 -17.08 6.74
CA TYR A 227 19.29 -15.67 6.36
C TYR A 227 20.49 -15.28 5.52
N GLY A 228 20.35 -14.26 4.69
CA GLY A 228 21.43 -13.78 3.84
C GLY A 228 21.20 -12.42 3.22
N THR A 229 22.20 -11.99 2.46
CA THR A 229 22.18 -10.72 1.74
C THR A 229 22.66 -10.90 0.31
N GLY A 230 22.14 -10.08 -0.60
CA GLY A 230 22.53 -10.05 -2.00
C GLY A 230 22.94 -8.65 -2.43
N THR A 231 24.03 -8.53 -3.20
CA THR A 231 24.42 -7.28 -3.87
C THR A 231 24.11 -7.40 -5.35
N TRP A 232 23.33 -6.45 -5.87
CA TRP A 232 22.84 -6.46 -7.24
C TRP A 232 23.70 -5.61 -8.14
N SER A 233 23.90 -6.07 -9.36
CA SER A 233 24.56 -5.33 -10.43
C SER A 233 23.91 -5.68 -11.75
N GLN A 234 23.91 -4.75 -12.69
CA GLN A 234 23.34 -4.96 -14.01
C GLN A 234 24.47 -5.02 -15.03
N LYS A 235 24.42 -6.01 -15.92
CA LYS A 235 25.34 -6.15 -17.04
C LYS A 235 24.63 -6.83 -18.20
N ASP A 236 24.79 -6.29 -19.41
CA ASP A 236 24.28 -6.88 -20.65
C ASP A 236 22.78 -7.25 -20.59
N GLY A 237 21.96 -6.37 -19.99
CA GLY A 237 20.51 -6.58 -19.84
C GLY A 237 20.11 -7.63 -18.78
N SER A 238 21.06 -8.16 -18.03
CA SER A 238 20.83 -9.13 -16.95
C SER A 238 21.20 -8.55 -15.58
N TRP A 239 20.49 -9.00 -14.55
CA TRP A 239 20.76 -8.68 -13.15
C TRP A 239 21.53 -9.80 -12.50
N PHE A 240 22.71 -9.48 -11.97
CA PHE A 240 23.59 -10.38 -11.24
C PHE A 240 23.50 -10.06 -9.76
N VAL A 241 23.19 -11.06 -8.96
CA VAL A 241 23.03 -10.95 -7.51
C VAL A 241 24.05 -11.85 -6.84
N LYS A 242 25.10 -11.23 -6.28
CA LYS A 242 26.08 -11.93 -5.45
C LYS A 242 25.49 -12.15 -4.06
N LEU A 243 25.11 -13.39 -3.77
CA LEU A 243 24.43 -13.79 -2.54
C LEU A 243 25.42 -14.39 -1.54
N HIS A 244 25.31 -13.96 -0.29
CA HIS A 244 25.90 -14.63 0.87
C HIS A 244 24.78 -15.02 1.83
N PHE A 245 24.77 -16.27 2.27
CA PHE A 245 23.69 -16.83 3.07
C PHE A 245 24.26 -17.68 4.22
N VAL A 246 23.52 -17.80 5.31
CA VAL A 246 23.83 -18.63 6.46
C VAL A 246 22.63 -19.55 6.68
N LEU A 247 22.86 -20.86 6.63
CA LEU A 247 21.85 -21.86 6.95
C LEU A 247 21.60 -21.91 8.47
N SER A 248 20.48 -22.48 8.88
CA SER A 248 20.15 -22.69 10.30
C SER A 248 21.18 -23.53 11.07
N THR A 249 21.96 -24.35 10.35
CA THR A 249 23.10 -25.12 10.87
C THR A 249 24.36 -24.27 11.11
N GLY A 250 24.35 -22.99 10.74
CA GLY A 250 25.50 -22.08 10.80
C GLY A 250 26.46 -22.19 9.61
N GLN A 251 26.18 -23.08 8.65
CA GLN A 251 26.98 -23.20 7.42
C GLN A 251 26.81 -21.97 6.54
N LYS A 252 27.91 -21.49 5.96
CA LYS A 252 27.91 -20.33 5.06
C LYS A 252 27.79 -20.80 3.62
N CYS A 253 26.90 -20.16 2.87
CA CYS A 253 26.67 -20.41 1.46
C CYS A 253 26.94 -19.15 0.65
N SER A 254 27.35 -19.32 -0.60
CA SER A 254 27.37 -18.22 -1.57
C SER A 254 26.91 -18.70 -2.94
N ALA A 255 26.42 -17.77 -3.75
CA ALA A 255 26.01 -18.00 -5.13
C ALA A 255 25.96 -16.68 -5.90
N THR A 256 26.05 -16.74 -7.22
CA THR A 256 25.63 -15.63 -8.10
C THR A 256 24.35 -16.02 -8.82
N ASN A 257 23.24 -15.38 -8.44
CA ASN A 257 21.96 -15.54 -9.13
C ASN A 257 21.88 -14.56 -10.30
N ILE A 258 21.40 -15.03 -11.44
CA ILE A 258 21.32 -14.25 -12.67
C ILE A 258 19.88 -14.23 -13.14
N TYR A 259 19.35 -13.02 -13.34
CA TYR A 259 18.00 -12.80 -13.83
C TYR A 259 18.04 -12.04 -15.15
N THR A 260 17.44 -12.60 -16.19
CA THR A 260 17.35 -11.95 -17.52
C THR A 260 15.90 -11.83 -17.91
N LYS A 261 15.37 -10.60 -17.93
CA LYS A 261 14.01 -10.35 -18.43
C LYS A 261 13.95 -10.79 -19.90
N ARG A 262 12.93 -11.59 -20.27
CA ARG A 262 12.67 -11.91 -21.67
C ARG A 262 11.53 -11.07 -22.22
N ASP A 263 10.40 -11.09 -21.54
CA ASP A 263 9.20 -10.33 -21.89
C ASP A 263 8.38 -10.03 -20.61
N ASP A 264 7.15 -9.56 -20.76
CA ASP A 264 6.29 -9.19 -19.62
C ASP A 264 5.67 -10.40 -18.90
N LYS A 265 5.80 -11.60 -19.48
CA LYS A 265 5.25 -12.86 -18.96
C LYS A 265 6.33 -13.88 -18.61
N SER A 266 7.61 -13.61 -18.89
CA SER A 266 8.69 -14.54 -18.60
C SER A 266 10.04 -13.87 -18.36
N TYR A 267 10.86 -14.52 -17.53
CA TYR A 267 12.28 -14.22 -17.37
C TYR A 267 13.08 -15.52 -17.22
N ILE A 268 14.39 -15.42 -17.39
CA ILE A 268 15.32 -16.53 -17.16
C ILE A 268 16.01 -16.36 -15.83
N TYR A 269 16.05 -17.45 -15.07
CA TYR A 269 16.83 -17.57 -13.85
C TYR A 269 17.96 -18.58 -14.06
N SER A 270 19.14 -18.28 -13.52
CA SER A 270 20.18 -19.27 -13.31
C SER A 270 20.98 -18.94 -12.04
N SER A 271 21.75 -19.91 -11.56
CA SER A 271 22.56 -19.75 -10.35
C SER A 271 23.91 -20.42 -10.53
N VAL A 272 24.98 -19.64 -10.45
CA VAL A 272 26.37 -20.08 -10.68
C VAL A 272 27.24 -19.81 -9.47
N ASP A 273 28.47 -20.36 -9.47
CA ASP A 273 29.46 -20.18 -8.40
C ASP A 273 28.89 -20.52 -7.02
N ARG A 274 28.06 -21.57 -6.98
CA ARG A 274 27.37 -22.01 -5.78
C ARG A 274 28.32 -22.76 -4.87
N GLU A 275 28.30 -22.47 -3.58
CA GLU A 275 29.09 -23.20 -2.60
C GLU A 275 28.41 -23.27 -1.22
N VAL A 276 28.82 -24.25 -0.43
CA VAL A 276 28.50 -24.39 1.00
C VAL A 276 29.78 -24.71 1.76
N ASN A 277 30.16 -23.86 2.71
CA ASN A 277 31.42 -23.94 3.47
C ASN A 277 32.66 -24.18 2.56
N GLY A 278 32.72 -23.47 1.42
CA GLY A 278 33.81 -23.60 0.44
C GLY A 278 33.75 -24.84 -0.45
N LYS A 279 32.77 -25.74 -0.27
CA LYS A 279 32.53 -26.85 -1.19
C LYS A 279 31.63 -26.40 -2.32
N LYS A 280 32.12 -26.47 -3.56
CA LYS A 280 31.35 -26.14 -4.76
C LYS A 280 30.15 -27.05 -4.93
N LEU A 281 29.02 -26.46 -5.29
CA LEU A 281 27.81 -27.14 -5.72
C LEU A 281 27.65 -27.02 -7.25
N PRO A 282 26.90 -27.93 -7.89
CA PRO A 282 26.51 -27.77 -9.28
C PRO A 282 25.76 -26.47 -9.52
N ASN A 283 26.01 -25.86 -10.68
CA ASN A 283 25.24 -24.70 -11.14
C ASN A 283 23.80 -25.12 -11.46
N ILE A 284 22.86 -24.21 -11.20
CA ILE A 284 21.50 -24.33 -11.72
C ILE A 284 21.54 -23.77 -13.15
N GLN A 285 21.27 -24.65 -14.12
CA GLN A 285 21.18 -24.27 -15.52
C GLN A 285 20.03 -23.28 -15.75
N PRO A 286 20.06 -22.48 -16.84
CA PRO A 286 18.99 -21.55 -17.13
C PRO A 286 17.61 -22.20 -17.16
N VAL A 287 16.70 -21.72 -16.32
CA VAL A 287 15.28 -22.10 -16.26
C VAL A 287 14.40 -20.92 -16.62
N THR A 288 13.25 -21.19 -17.22
CA THR A 288 12.27 -20.14 -17.56
C THR A 288 11.25 -20.02 -16.45
N VAL A 289 11.18 -18.84 -15.85
CA VAL A 289 10.16 -18.49 -14.87
C VAL A 289 9.04 -17.74 -15.60
N VAL A 290 7.80 -18.15 -15.35
CA VAL A 290 6.61 -17.66 -16.04
C VAL A 290 5.69 -16.93 -15.08
N LYS A 291 5.08 -15.83 -15.54
CA LYS A 291 4.14 -15.04 -14.76
C LYS A 291 2.81 -15.78 -14.60
N GLU A 292 2.27 -15.78 -13.39
CA GLU A 292 0.91 -16.22 -13.11
C GLU A 292 -0.07 -15.05 -13.34
N GLY A 293 -1.27 -15.38 -13.82
CA GLY A 293 -2.20 -14.48 -14.53
C GLY A 293 -2.49 -13.14 -13.86
#